data_AF-A0A3M1GV30-F1
#
_entry.id   AF-A0A3M1GV30-F1
#
_cell.length_a   1.000
_cell.length_b   1.000
_cell.length_c   1.000
_cell.angle_alpha   90.00
_cell.angle_beta   90.00
_cell.angle_gamma   90.00
#
_symmetry.space_group_name_H-M   'P 1'
#
loop_
_entity.id
_entity.type
_entity.pdbx_description
1 polymer ?
#
loop_
_entity_poly.entity_id
_entity_poly.type
_entity_poly.pdbx_seq_one_letter_code
_entity_poly.pdbx_strand_id
1 'polypeptide(L)'
;MRNLREGIGRSIQADPVRAFNPADITRPQEFGERLFRALFHSRALELYRTLRDQLEASSSPDRRLIIKINPATYELASLPWELLRDPDNGFLAFDRRTPLIRFIPGRPPHKKTYEPEWRILLVASNPPGTPRLDLLSEMRNIQQAFEEVAPQIKLTIEYLHAPSTKKLRTKLRDFNPHVFHFMGHGGAGHLLVDAPGQSVKAISEANLAATLQNIPALRMVFLNACETAAASEENLGLAYALSRAGIPAVVANQFPARDDAAKEMADEFYRVLAGGLPVDEAVLWGRIAVQGMRDNPTLEWATPVLYLQNPDGFLFDDLLQRQRTAKSPAKTVSVPPLVASTPVEPRPVESPRPAKPPSSEMAGINTERIQSLREQLRIYHRNLDRLQVKKAKYGLDVPTHVANEIEEMQKAIAQIEEELAALGQKSGQEIPVTLPPPPYTGPTHTTGTIQPDPRLRELYRQAKEHIEQQEWEKAIPL
;
A
#
# COMPACT_ATOMS: atom_id res chain seq x y z
N MET A 1 17.66 -8.32 -15.57
CA MET A 1 17.26 -7.63 -16.82
C MET A 1 16.78 -8.60 -17.90
N ARG A 2 17.59 -9.56 -18.37
CA ARG A 2 17.17 -10.55 -19.41
C ARG A 2 15.94 -11.39 -19.00
N ASN A 3 15.96 -12.02 -17.83
CA ASN A 3 14.80 -12.77 -17.31
C ASN A 3 13.55 -11.89 -17.05
N LEU A 4 13.76 -10.60 -16.72
CA LEU A 4 12.68 -9.61 -16.60
C LEU A 4 12.08 -9.27 -17.97
N ARG A 5 12.92 -9.01 -18.99
CA ARG A 5 12.50 -8.69 -20.36
C ARG A 5 11.86 -9.88 -21.08
N GLU A 6 12.40 -11.08 -20.91
CA GLU A 6 11.82 -12.34 -21.44
C GLU A 6 10.50 -12.68 -20.72
N GLY A 7 10.44 -12.47 -19.40
CA GLY A 7 9.20 -12.59 -18.62
C GLY A 7 8.14 -11.55 -19.01
N ILE A 8 8.55 -10.31 -19.34
CA ILE A 8 7.71 -9.17 -19.76
C ILE A 8 7.27 -9.23 -21.26
N GLY A 9 7.64 -10.29 -21.99
CA GLY A 9 7.37 -10.49 -23.43
C GLY A 9 6.03 -10.00 -24.03
N ARG A 10 6.17 -9.38 -25.22
CA ARG A 10 5.22 -9.01 -26.30
C ARG A 10 3.96 -8.16 -26.01
N SER A 11 3.56 -7.89 -24.76
CA SER A 11 2.42 -6.96 -24.52
C SER A 11 2.81 -5.50 -24.38
N ILE A 12 4.12 -5.20 -24.36
CA ILE A 12 4.64 -3.84 -24.23
C ILE A 12 5.57 -3.59 -25.41
N GLN A 13 5.04 -3.04 -26.51
CA GLN A 13 5.87 -2.25 -27.42
C GLN A 13 6.22 -0.95 -26.71
N ALA A 14 7.12 -1.01 -25.73
CA ALA A 14 7.62 0.19 -25.07
C ALA A 14 8.69 0.82 -25.95
N ASP A 15 8.40 2.05 -26.38
CA ASP A 15 9.42 3.04 -26.67
C ASP A 15 10.28 3.19 -25.39
N PRO A 16 11.60 2.94 -25.41
CA PRO A 16 12.45 2.85 -24.21
C PRO A 16 12.55 4.15 -23.39
N VAL A 17 11.89 5.22 -23.83
CA VAL A 17 11.91 6.56 -23.24
C VAL A 17 10.68 6.85 -22.35
N ARG A 18 9.63 6.00 -22.37
CA ARG A 18 8.40 6.31 -21.64
C ARG A 18 8.43 5.77 -20.19
N ALA A 19 8.20 6.66 -19.22
CA ALA A 19 7.92 6.28 -17.84
C ALA A 19 6.74 5.28 -17.78
N PHE A 20 6.86 4.28 -16.91
CA PHE A 20 5.86 3.21 -16.78
C PHE A 20 4.49 3.80 -16.41
N ASN A 21 3.45 3.54 -17.21
CA ASN A 21 2.10 4.04 -16.97
C ASN A 21 1.21 2.91 -16.40
N PRO A 22 0.57 3.06 -15.23
CA PRO A 22 -0.33 2.05 -14.67
C PRO A 22 -1.48 1.68 -15.59
N ALA A 23 -1.94 2.61 -16.42
CA ALA A 23 -2.99 2.34 -17.39
C ALA A 23 -2.58 1.27 -18.44
N ASP A 24 -1.28 1.04 -18.63
CA ASP A 24 -0.78 -0.02 -19.49
C ASP A 24 -0.90 -1.41 -18.82
N ILE A 25 -1.14 -1.48 -17.51
CA ILE A 25 -1.40 -2.73 -16.78
C ILE A 25 -2.90 -3.04 -16.83
N THR A 26 -3.29 -3.76 -17.88
CA THR A 26 -4.67 -4.26 -18.02
C THR A 26 -4.94 -5.54 -17.22
N ARG A 27 -3.89 -6.26 -16.81
CA ARG A 27 -3.97 -7.53 -16.06
C ARG A 27 -3.00 -7.52 -14.87
N PRO A 28 -3.39 -6.88 -13.76
CA PRO A 28 -2.49 -6.66 -12.62
C PRO A 28 -2.04 -7.94 -11.92
N GLN A 29 -2.89 -8.97 -11.88
CA GLN A 29 -2.54 -10.26 -11.30
C GLN A 29 -1.42 -10.92 -12.12
N GLU A 30 -1.60 -11.02 -13.44
CA GLU A 30 -0.59 -11.59 -14.33
C GLU A 30 0.71 -10.79 -14.31
N PHE A 31 0.63 -9.45 -14.30
CA PHE A 31 1.79 -8.58 -14.19
C PHE A 31 2.55 -8.81 -12.87
N GLY A 32 1.80 -8.87 -11.76
CA GLY A 32 2.34 -9.13 -10.43
C GLY A 32 3.03 -10.48 -10.30
N GLU A 33 2.47 -11.52 -10.91
CA GLU A 33 3.08 -12.85 -10.94
C GLU A 33 4.37 -12.89 -11.75
N ARG A 34 4.45 -12.11 -12.84
CA ARG A 34 5.68 -11.99 -13.63
C ARG A 34 6.78 -11.29 -12.84
N LEU A 35 6.45 -10.22 -12.11
CA LEU A 35 7.38 -9.59 -11.16
C LEU A 35 7.84 -10.58 -10.10
N PHE A 36 6.91 -11.38 -9.56
CA PHE A 36 7.22 -12.35 -8.53
C PHE A 36 8.18 -13.43 -9.04
N ARG A 37 7.88 -14.06 -10.19
CA ARG A 37 8.74 -15.08 -10.81
C ARG A 37 10.11 -14.54 -11.21
N ALA A 38 10.18 -13.25 -11.54
CA ALA A 38 11.44 -12.58 -11.85
C ALA A 38 12.36 -12.39 -10.63
N LEU A 39 11.79 -12.21 -9.43
CA LEU A 39 12.56 -12.06 -8.18
C LEU A 39 12.76 -13.39 -7.44
N PHE A 40 11.70 -14.17 -7.33
CA PHE A 40 11.64 -15.41 -6.57
C PHE A 40 11.75 -16.60 -7.52
N HIS A 41 12.97 -16.92 -7.90
CA HIS A 41 13.30 -18.14 -8.62
C HIS A 41 14.40 -18.92 -7.90
N SER A 42 14.44 -20.24 -8.13
CA SER A 42 15.47 -21.13 -7.56
C SER A 42 15.57 -20.96 -6.04
N ARG A 43 16.77 -20.67 -5.52
CA ARG A 43 17.03 -20.53 -4.08
C ARG A 43 16.21 -19.43 -3.40
N ALA A 44 15.94 -18.32 -4.09
CA ALA A 44 15.16 -17.22 -3.50
C ALA A 44 13.71 -17.65 -3.23
N LEU A 45 13.12 -18.44 -4.15
CA LEU A 45 11.77 -18.98 -3.98
C LEU A 45 11.69 -19.99 -2.84
N GLU A 46 12.69 -20.89 -2.73
CA GLU A 46 12.76 -21.85 -1.62
C GLU A 46 12.83 -21.16 -0.25
N LEU A 47 13.68 -20.13 -0.13
CA LEU A 47 13.83 -19.36 1.10
C LEU A 47 12.54 -18.61 1.46
N TYR A 48 11.89 -18.01 0.46
CA TYR A 48 10.63 -17.31 0.64
C TYR A 48 9.49 -18.26 1.07
N ARG A 49 9.37 -19.44 0.44
CA ARG A 49 8.37 -20.44 0.83
C ARG A 49 8.62 -20.95 2.25
N THR A 50 9.87 -21.29 2.57
CA THR A 50 10.26 -21.70 3.94
C THR A 50 9.92 -20.62 4.97
N LEU A 51 10.19 -19.35 4.64
CA LEU A 51 9.85 -18.21 5.49
C LEU A 51 8.34 -18.11 5.72
N ARG A 52 7.53 -18.27 4.66
CA ARG A 52 6.07 -18.23 4.80
C ARG A 52 5.56 -19.40 5.65
N ASP A 53 6.00 -20.62 5.39
CA ASP A 53 5.59 -21.81 6.16
C ASP A 53 5.89 -21.60 7.66
N GLN A 54 7.03 -20.98 7.98
CA GLN A 54 7.37 -20.61 9.36
C GLN A 54 6.42 -19.55 9.95
N LEU A 55 6.06 -18.52 9.18
CA LEU A 55 5.12 -17.48 9.61
C LEU A 55 3.69 -18.01 9.79
N GLU A 56 3.33 -19.09 9.10
CA GLU A 56 2.02 -19.76 9.25
C GLU A 56 2.00 -20.75 10.41
N ALA A 57 3.05 -21.54 10.55
CA ALA A 57 3.12 -22.60 11.56
C ALA A 57 3.43 -22.08 12.98
N SER A 58 3.86 -20.83 13.13
CA SER A 58 4.27 -20.29 14.43
C SER A 58 3.82 -18.84 14.60
N SER A 59 3.63 -18.41 15.86
CA SER A 59 3.51 -16.98 16.21
C SER A 59 4.85 -16.24 16.08
N SER A 60 5.61 -16.54 15.01
CA SER A 60 6.85 -15.85 14.70
C SER A 60 6.57 -14.38 14.45
N PRO A 61 7.52 -13.48 14.81
CA PRO A 61 7.36 -12.07 14.48
C PRO A 61 7.27 -11.90 12.96
N ASP A 62 6.55 -10.89 12.51
CA ASP A 62 6.43 -10.56 11.09
C ASP A 62 7.81 -10.30 10.45
N ARG A 63 7.91 -10.45 9.12
CA ARG A 63 9.17 -10.39 8.37
C ARG A 63 9.03 -9.47 7.15
N ARG A 64 9.64 -8.29 7.23
CA ARG A 64 9.66 -7.33 6.12
C ARG A 64 10.42 -7.87 4.89
N LEU A 65 9.82 -7.70 3.73
CA LEU A 65 10.48 -7.88 2.44
C LEU A 65 11.08 -6.56 2.01
N ILE A 66 12.40 -6.51 1.92
CA ILE A 66 13.16 -5.29 1.67
C ILE A 66 13.66 -5.29 0.24
N ILE A 67 13.13 -4.37 -0.58
CA ILE A 67 13.63 -4.11 -1.92
C ILE A 67 14.72 -3.03 -1.85
N LYS A 68 15.90 -3.38 -2.34
CA LYS A 68 17.03 -2.46 -2.53
C LYS A 68 17.27 -2.32 -4.02
N ILE A 69 17.04 -1.13 -4.55
CA ILE A 69 17.21 -0.83 -5.97
C ILE A 69 18.48 -0.01 -6.13
N ASN A 70 19.34 -0.40 -7.08
CA ASN A 70 20.50 0.39 -7.43
C ASN A 70 20.01 1.71 -8.07
N PRO A 71 20.42 2.90 -7.57
CA PRO A 71 20.03 4.16 -8.19
C PRO A 71 20.44 4.31 -9.64
N ALA A 72 21.47 3.59 -10.11
CA ALA A 72 21.88 3.60 -11.51
C ALA A 72 20.91 2.86 -12.45
N THR A 73 19.87 2.20 -11.91
CA THR A 73 18.88 1.43 -12.68
C THR A 73 17.48 2.00 -12.46
N TYR A 74 17.21 3.18 -13.02
CA TYR A 74 15.93 3.87 -12.83
C TYR A 74 14.75 3.09 -13.41
N GLU A 75 14.98 2.26 -14.43
CA GLU A 75 13.96 1.39 -15.03
C GLU A 75 13.48 0.30 -14.05
N LEU A 76 14.32 -0.10 -13.10
CA LEU A 76 13.90 -0.97 -12.02
C LEU A 76 13.17 -0.18 -10.93
N ALA A 77 13.57 1.07 -10.67
CA ALA A 77 12.90 1.92 -9.69
C ALA A 77 11.48 2.32 -10.14
N SER A 78 11.23 2.41 -11.44
CA SER A 78 9.94 2.76 -12.04
C SER A 78 8.93 1.60 -12.05
N LEU A 79 9.37 0.36 -11.83
CA LEU A 79 8.45 -0.77 -11.74
C LEU A 79 7.57 -0.67 -10.47
N PRO A 80 6.28 -1.06 -10.56
CA PRO A 80 5.37 -1.08 -9.43
C PRO A 80 5.56 -2.37 -8.64
N TRP A 81 6.64 -2.45 -7.87
CA TRP A 81 6.95 -3.62 -7.04
C TRP A 81 5.85 -3.95 -6.03
N GLU A 82 5.04 -2.96 -5.71
CA GLU A 82 3.85 -3.06 -4.88
C GLU A 82 2.79 -4.01 -5.48
N LEU A 83 2.83 -4.28 -6.78
CA LEU A 83 2.00 -5.28 -7.46
C LEU A 83 2.56 -6.70 -7.37
N LEU A 84 3.69 -6.95 -6.68
CA LEU A 84 4.22 -8.31 -6.50
C LEU A 84 3.10 -9.24 -6.02
N ARG A 85 2.84 -10.28 -6.81
CA ARG A 85 1.79 -11.26 -6.55
C ARG A 85 2.38 -12.65 -6.52
N ASP A 86 2.25 -13.29 -5.38
CA ASP A 86 2.48 -14.71 -5.26
C ASP A 86 1.32 -15.46 -5.93
N PRO A 87 1.59 -16.38 -6.88
CA PRO A 87 0.54 -17.18 -7.51
C PRO A 87 -0.33 -17.95 -6.50
N ASP A 88 0.30 -18.42 -5.42
CA ASP A 88 -0.30 -19.29 -4.42
C ASP A 88 -1.00 -18.48 -3.30
N ASN A 89 -0.59 -17.23 -3.06
CA ASN A 89 -0.99 -16.44 -1.88
C ASN A 89 -1.55 -15.04 -2.17
N GLY A 90 -1.54 -14.59 -3.43
CA GLY A 90 -2.04 -13.27 -3.81
C GLY A 90 -1.02 -12.14 -3.66
N PHE A 91 -1.52 -10.90 -3.63
CA PHE A 91 -0.67 -9.71 -3.60
C PHE A 91 0.03 -9.55 -2.26
N LEU A 92 1.35 -9.42 -2.27
CA LEU A 92 2.15 -9.27 -1.06
C LEU A 92 1.87 -7.93 -0.35
N ALA A 93 1.37 -6.94 -1.08
CA ALA A 93 0.91 -5.66 -0.55
C ALA A 93 -0.22 -5.77 0.48
N PHE A 94 -0.94 -6.89 0.52
CA PHE A 94 -2.03 -7.16 1.45
C PHE A 94 -1.66 -8.20 2.52
N ASP A 95 -0.40 -8.65 2.58
CA ASP A 95 0.05 -9.59 3.60
C ASP A 95 0.82 -8.87 4.72
N ARG A 96 0.18 -8.73 5.88
CA ARG A 96 0.73 -8.09 7.08
C ARG A 96 1.97 -8.81 7.63
N ARG A 97 2.14 -10.10 7.31
CA ARG A 97 3.28 -10.90 7.78
C ARG A 97 4.53 -10.62 6.95
N THR A 98 4.37 -10.16 5.71
CA THR A 98 5.46 -9.86 4.79
C THR A 98 5.33 -8.50 4.11
N PRO A 99 5.28 -7.39 4.88
CA PRO A 99 5.11 -6.07 4.28
C PRO A 99 6.31 -5.73 3.40
N LEU A 100 6.00 -5.15 2.23
CA LEU A 100 6.98 -4.76 1.23
C LEU A 100 7.45 -3.32 1.44
N ILE A 101 8.76 -3.11 1.58
CA ILE A 101 9.35 -1.78 1.73
C ILE A 101 10.50 -1.55 0.75
N ARG A 102 10.70 -0.31 0.34
CA ARG A 102 11.90 0.14 -0.38
C ARG A 102 12.92 0.68 0.63
N PHE A 103 14.20 0.34 0.47
CA PHE A 103 15.27 0.71 1.40
C PHE A 103 16.49 1.28 0.68
N ILE A 104 17.15 2.27 1.28
CA ILE A 104 18.37 2.89 0.74
C ILE A 104 19.55 2.55 1.66
N PRO A 105 20.57 1.81 1.20
CA PRO A 105 21.71 1.45 2.03
C PRO A 105 22.59 2.65 2.39
N GLY A 106 23.30 2.55 3.52
CA GLY A 106 24.41 3.45 3.85
C GLY A 106 24.09 4.60 4.81
N ARG A 107 22.90 4.63 5.43
CA ARG A 107 22.62 5.58 6.52
C ARG A 107 22.29 4.87 7.84
N PRO A 108 22.82 5.36 8.97
CA PRO A 108 22.43 4.84 10.27
C PRO A 108 20.95 5.18 10.55
N PRO A 109 20.24 4.33 11.31
CA PRO A 109 18.90 4.64 11.76
C PRO A 109 18.90 5.96 12.55
N HIS A 110 17.88 6.78 12.32
CA HIS A 110 17.73 8.06 13.01
C HIS A 110 17.56 7.82 14.50
N LYS A 111 18.32 8.55 15.33
CA LYS A 111 18.15 8.49 16.78
C LYS A 111 16.82 9.14 17.14
N LYS A 112 15.92 8.40 17.80
CA LYS A 112 14.66 8.94 18.30
C LYS A 112 14.98 9.96 19.40
N THR A 113 14.57 11.21 19.24
CA THR A 113 14.52 12.18 20.34
C THR A 113 13.23 11.95 21.11
N TYR A 114 13.30 11.62 22.39
CA TYR A 114 12.10 11.44 23.20
C TYR A 114 11.39 12.78 23.36
N GLU A 115 10.12 12.85 22.93
CA GLU A 115 9.30 14.06 23.05
C GLU A 115 7.90 13.72 23.60
N PRO A 116 7.26 14.56 24.42
CA PRO A 116 5.96 14.21 25.00
C PRO A 116 4.76 14.54 24.10
N GLU A 117 4.98 15.12 22.91
CA GLU A 117 3.94 15.68 22.06
C GLU A 117 4.13 15.29 20.59
N TRP A 118 3.10 14.73 19.94
CA TRP A 118 3.10 14.57 18.49
C TRP A 118 2.89 15.91 17.82
N ARG A 119 3.71 16.20 16.82
CA ARG A 119 3.63 17.43 16.03
C ARG A 119 3.50 17.07 14.57
N ILE A 120 2.33 17.35 13.99
CA ILE A 120 2.05 17.09 12.58
C ILE A 120 1.88 18.44 11.88
N LEU A 121 2.66 18.68 10.83
CA LEU A 121 2.45 19.81 9.94
C LEU A 121 1.71 19.34 8.69
N LEU A 122 0.47 19.80 8.54
CA LEU A 122 -0.36 19.57 7.37
C LEU A 122 -0.23 20.75 6.40
N VAL A 123 0.28 20.50 5.19
CA VAL A 123 0.49 21.53 4.17
C VAL A 123 -0.48 21.32 3.03
N ALA A 124 -1.42 22.24 2.84
CA ALA A 124 -2.42 22.19 1.77
C ALA A 124 -2.08 23.17 0.65
N SER A 125 -1.78 22.62 -0.53
CA SER A 125 -1.43 23.37 -1.73
C SER A 125 -2.49 23.24 -2.82
N ASN A 126 -3.21 24.33 -3.08
CA ASN A 126 -4.18 24.48 -4.17
C ASN A 126 -3.82 25.75 -4.98
N PRO A 127 -2.65 25.79 -5.64
CA PRO A 127 -2.20 27.00 -6.30
C PRO A 127 -3.10 27.32 -7.52
N PRO A 128 -3.25 28.59 -7.89
CA PRO A 128 -4.11 28.99 -9.01
C PRO A 128 -3.74 28.29 -10.32
N GLY A 129 -4.74 27.97 -11.16
CA GLY A 129 -4.53 27.29 -12.45
C GLY A 129 -4.36 25.77 -12.36
N THR A 130 -4.51 25.17 -11.17
CA THR A 130 -4.56 23.72 -10.99
C THR A 130 -5.99 23.23 -10.69
N PRO A 131 -6.33 21.95 -10.97
CA PRO A 131 -7.60 21.37 -10.54
C PRO A 131 -7.78 21.51 -9.02
N ARG A 132 -8.97 21.93 -8.58
CA ARG A 132 -9.20 22.16 -7.16
C ARG A 132 -9.37 20.83 -6.42
N LEU A 133 -8.55 20.61 -5.40
CA LEU A 133 -8.62 19.45 -4.51
C LEU A 133 -9.38 19.80 -3.23
N ASP A 134 -10.09 18.82 -2.65
CA ASP A 134 -10.79 18.98 -1.37
C ASP A 134 -9.87 18.63 -0.18
N LEU A 135 -8.85 19.48 -0.02
CA LEU A 135 -7.80 19.32 1.01
C LEU A 135 -8.33 19.50 2.44
N LEU A 136 -9.46 20.19 2.61
CA LEU A 136 -10.07 20.40 3.92
C LEU A 136 -10.72 19.12 4.45
N SER A 137 -11.29 18.28 3.58
CA SER A 137 -11.80 16.98 4.00
C SER A 137 -10.65 16.05 4.43
N GLU A 138 -9.54 16.04 3.70
CA GLU A 138 -8.36 15.27 4.10
C GLU A 138 -7.84 15.70 5.48
N MET A 139 -7.68 17.01 5.70
CA MET A 139 -7.28 17.57 7.00
C MET A 139 -8.21 17.14 8.14
N ARG A 140 -9.52 17.17 7.92
CA ARG A 140 -10.53 16.75 8.90
C ARG A 140 -10.44 15.26 9.21
N ASN A 141 -10.30 14.42 8.18
CA ASN A 141 -10.16 12.98 8.33
C ASN A 141 -8.94 12.63 9.19
N ILE A 142 -7.78 13.23 8.88
CA ILE A 142 -6.55 13.03 9.65
C ILE A 142 -6.77 13.43 11.12
N GLN A 143 -7.35 14.60 11.39
CA GLN A 143 -7.64 15.02 12.75
C GLN A 143 -8.58 14.05 13.48
N GLN A 144 -9.68 13.66 12.83
CA GLN A 144 -10.68 12.74 13.37
C GLN A 144 -10.08 11.35 13.66
N ALA A 145 -9.16 10.86 12.84
CA ALA A 145 -8.45 9.60 13.06
C ALA A 145 -7.77 9.56 14.44
N PHE A 146 -7.10 10.65 14.84
CA PHE A 146 -6.48 10.74 16.16
C PHE A 146 -7.50 10.91 17.29
N GLU A 147 -8.51 11.76 17.10
CA GLU A 147 -9.55 11.99 18.10
C GLU A 147 -10.32 10.70 18.45
N GLU A 148 -10.57 9.85 17.47
CA GLU A 148 -11.31 8.59 17.66
C GLU A 148 -10.44 7.45 18.16
N VAL A 149 -9.25 7.26 17.58
CA VAL A 149 -8.40 6.09 17.87
C VAL A 149 -7.51 6.32 19.09
N ALA A 150 -7.06 7.56 19.30
CA ALA A 150 -6.07 7.86 20.32
C ALA A 150 -6.26 9.24 20.98
N PRO A 151 -7.45 9.53 21.56
CA PRO A 151 -7.76 10.80 22.20
C PRO A 151 -6.83 11.14 23.37
N GLN A 152 -6.13 10.15 23.91
CA GLN A 152 -5.14 10.35 24.94
C GLN A 152 -3.90 11.10 24.43
N ILE A 153 -3.49 10.91 23.17
CA ILE A 153 -2.21 11.40 22.64
C ILE A 153 -2.18 12.93 22.73
N LYS A 154 -1.11 13.48 23.31
CA LYS A 154 -0.86 14.93 23.24
C LYS A 154 -0.43 15.26 21.81
N LEU A 155 -1.40 15.66 20.99
CA LEU A 155 -1.23 15.94 19.58
C LEU A 155 -1.40 17.43 19.32
N THR A 156 -0.46 17.99 18.57
CA THR A 156 -0.55 19.32 17.99
C THR A 156 -0.47 19.19 16.47
N ILE A 157 -1.55 19.58 15.79
CA ILE A 157 -1.59 19.70 14.34
C ILE A 157 -1.52 21.17 13.98
N GLU A 158 -0.55 21.54 13.15
CA GLU A 158 -0.54 22.86 12.53
C GLU A 158 -0.82 22.76 11.03
N TYR A 159 -1.52 23.77 10.53
CA TYR A 159 -1.94 23.85 9.13
C TYR A 159 -1.16 24.97 8.43
N LEU A 160 -0.69 24.67 7.23
CA LEU A 160 -0.14 25.66 6.31
C LEU A 160 -0.95 25.64 5.01
N HIS A 161 -1.86 26.60 4.88
CA HIS A 161 -2.60 26.85 3.64
C HIS A 161 -1.83 27.77 2.71
N ALA A 162 -2.03 27.59 1.40
CA ALA A 162 -1.39 28.38 0.35
C ALA A 162 0.13 28.53 0.58
N PRO A 163 0.87 27.39 0.64
CA PRO A 163 2.27 27.37 0.97
C PRO A 163 3.07 28.13 -0.07
N SER A 164 4.13 28.80 0.37
CA SER A 164 5.20 29.25 -0.52
C SER A 164 6.52 28.75 0.02
N THR A 165 7.57 28.73 -0.80
CA THR A 165 8.90 28.31 -0.33
C THR A 165 9.36 29.04 0.94
N LYS A 166 9.06 30.34 1.07
CA LYS A 166 9.39 31.14 2.27
C LYS A 166 8.53 30.75 3.48
N LYS A 167 7.21 30.64 3.30
CA LYS A 167 6.28 30.24 4.37
C LYS A 167 6.60 28.84 4.89
N LEU A 168 6.87 27.91 3.98
CA LEU A 168 7.22 26.53 4.29
C LEU A 168 8.49 26.45 5.13
N ARG A 169 9.58 27.10 4.69
CA ARG A 169 10.84 27.14 5.46
C ARG A 169 10.65 27.74 6.86
N THR A 170 9.88 28.82 6.95
CA THR A 170 9.60 29.49 8.24
C THR A 170 8.83 28.57 9.17
N LYS A 171 7.73 27.99 8.69
CA LYS A 171 6.87 27.10 9.48
C LYS A 171 7.60 25.84 9.95
N LEU A 172 8.38 25.21 9.07
CA LEU A 172 9.15 24.01 9.42
C LEU A 172 10.19 24.29 10.52
N ARG A 173 10.92 25.40 10.42
CA ARG A 173 11.91 25.80 11.42
C ARG A 173 11.26 26.12 12.77
N ASP A 174 10.16 26.86 12.74
CA ASP A 174 9.55 27.39 13.96
C ASP A 174 8.72 26.31 14.69
N PHE A 175 8.09 25.38 13.95
CA PHE A 175 7.26 24.31 14.52
C PHE A 175 8.01 22.99 14.79
N ASN A 176 9.09 22.71 14.03
CA ASN A 176 9.91 21.50 14.15
C ASN A 176 9.07 20.19 14.22
N PRO A 177 8.29 19.87 13.16
CA PRO A 177 7.34 18.76 13.19
C PRO A 177 8.01 17.37 13.22
N HIS A 178 7.28 16.40 13.77
CA HIS A 178 7.60 14.97 13.66
C HIS A 178 7.13 14.39 12.32
N VAL A 179 6.00 14.88 11.81
CA VAL A 179 5.42 14.48 10.52
C VAL A 179 5.23 15.70 9.66
N PHE A 180 5.77 15.66 8.44
CA PHE A 180 5.44 16.60 7.37
C PHE A 180 4.52 15.90 6.37
N HIS A 181 3.28 16.36 6.26
CA HIS A 181 2.31 15.80 5.33
C HIS A 181 1.89 16.88 4.34
N PHE A 182 2.18 16.64 3.07
CA PHE A 182 1.85 17.53 1.97
C PHE A 182 0.66 16.97 1.20
N MET A 183 -0.36 17.80 0.98
CA MET A 183 -1.54 17.50 0.18
C MET A 183 -1.63 18.54 -0.92
N GLY A 184 -1.65 18.11 -2.16
CA GLY A 184 -1.73 19.03 -3.28
C GLY A 184 -1.22 18.45 -4.58
N HIS A 185 -0.75 19.34 -5.45
CA HIS A 185 -0.24 18.96 -6.76
C HIS A 185 1.27 18.75 -6.75
N GLY A 186 1.73 17.87 -7.63
CA GLY A 186 3.12 17.56 -7.84
C GLY A 186 3.30 16.80 -9.15
N GLY A 187 4.54 16.39 -9.38
CA GLY A 187 4.90 15.51 -10.48
C GLY A 187 6.27 14.88 -10.21
N ALA A 188 6.82 14.23 -11.24
CA ALA A 188 8.17 13.68 -11.16
C ALA A 188 9.17 14.75 -10.67
N GLY A 189 9.77 14.51 -9.51
CA GLY A 189 10.82 15.34 -8.91
C GLY A 189 10.38 16.69 -8.31
N HIS A 190 9.08 17.02 -8.22
CA HIS A 190 8.66 18.32 -7.66
C HIS A 190 7.26 18.38 -7.04
N LEU A 191 7.08 19.36 -6.14
CA LEU A 191 5.77 19.75 -5.59
C LEU A 191 5.38 21.14 -6.10
N LEU A 192 4.09 21.39 -6.33
CA LEU A 192 3.59 22.70 -6.73
C LEU A 192 3.09 23.47 -5.52
N VAL A 193 3.51 24.73 -5.40
CA VAL A 193 3.14 25.65 -4.31
C VAL A 193 2.79 27.03 -4.84
N ASP A 194 2.15 27.84 -4.02
CA ASP A 194 1.79 29.22 -4.34
C ASP A 194 3.03 30.12 -4.51
N ALA A 195 2.91 31.05 -5.46
CA ALA A 195 3.85 32.12 -5.72
C ALA A 195 3.14 33.48 -5.84
N PRO A 196 3.88 34.60 -5.71
CA PRO A 196 3.30 35.94 -5.80
C PRO A 196 2.51 36.17 -7.09
N GLY A 197 1.47 37.00 -7.02
CA GLY A 197 0.69 37.36 -8.20
C GLY A 197 -0.20 36.24 -8.75
N GLN A 198 -0.73 35.37 -7.90
CA GLN A 198 -1.55 34.21 -8.29
C GLN A 198 -0.84 33.22 -9.23
N SER A 199 0.47 33.05 -9.04
CA SER A 199 1.28 32.13 -9.85
C SER A 199 1.59 30.83 -9.13
N VAL A 200 2.09 29.84 -9.87
CA VAL A 200 2.53 28.54 -9.36
C VAL A 200 4.06 28.48 -9.35
N LYS A 201 4.64 27.83 -8.34
CA LYS A 201 6.07 27.53 -8.28
C LYS A 201 6.31 26.06 -7.95
N ALA A 202 7.24 25.44 -8.67
CA ALA A 202 7.74 24.11 -8.36
C ALA A 202 8.83 24.17 -7.26
N ILE A 203 8.72 23.28 -6.27
CA ILE A 203 9.79 22.94 -5.33
C ILE A 203 10.41 21.63 -5.81
N SER A 204 11.65 21.70 -6.29
CA SER A 204 12.40 20.52 -6.73
C SER A 204 12.78 19.60 -5.58
N GLU A 205 13.09 18.35 -5.90
CA GLU A 205 13.59 17.34 -4.96
C GLU A 205 14.81 17.79 -4.15
N ALA A 206 15.77 18.46 -4.80
CA ALA A 206 16.96 18.99 -4.14
C ALA A 206 16.60 20.06 -3.09
N ASN A 207 15.69 20.98 -3.44
CA ASN A 207 15.28 22.07 -2.55
C ASN A 207 14.43 21.56 -1.38
N LEU A 208 13.53 20.60 -1.63
CA LEU A 208 12.72 20.01 -0.57
C LEU A 208 13.59 19.18 0.38
N ALA A 209 14.49 18.35 -0.15
CA ALA A 209 15.45 17.58 0.64
C ALA A 209 16.35 18.49 1.48
N ALA A 210 16.91 19.54 0.89
CA ALA A 210 17.74 20.52 1.59
C ALA A 210 16.97 21.22 2.72
N THR A 211 15.66 21.43 2.56
CA THR A 211 14.82 22.03 3.60
C THR A 211 14.52 21.03 4.72
N LEU A 212 14.05 19.83 4.39
CA LEU A 212 13.55 18.87 5.37
C LEU A 212 14.65 18.14 6.14
N GLN A 213 15.83 17.92 5.55
CA GLN A 213 16.96 17.28 6.25
C GLN A 213 17.47 18.07 7.46
N ASN A 214 17.13 19.36 7.53
CA ASN A 214 17.53 20.26 8.61
C ASN A 214 16.49 20.36 9.73
N ILE A 215 15.48 19.49 9.75
CA ILE A 215 14.43 19.45 10.79
C ILE A 215 14.74 18.29 11.74
N PRO A 216 15.33 18.54 12.92
CA PRO A 216 15.87 17.47 13.77
C PRO A 216 14.83 16.48 14.30
N ALA A 217 13.59 16.94 14.50
CA ALA A 217 12.51 16.09 15.00
C ALA A 217 11.80 15.29 13.89
N LEU A 218 12.07 15.57 12.62
CA LEU A 218 11.31 14.99 11.50
C LEU A 218 11.57 13.48 11.39
N ARG A 219 10.51 12.70 11.57
CA ARG A 219 10.56 11.24 11.51
C ARG A 219 9.93 10.69 10.25
N MET A 220 8.98 11.41 9.67
CA MET A 220 8.23 10.93 8.54
C MET A 220 7.79 12.06 7.61
N VAL A 221 7.81 11.77 6.32
CA VAL A 221 7.18 12.57 5.28
C VAL A 221 6.07 11.75 4.60
N PHE A 222 4.91 12.37 4.40
CA PHE A 222 3.82 11.84 3.60
C PHE A 222 3.53 12.81 2.45
N LEU A 223 3.68 12.36 1.21
CA LEU A 223 3.46 13.16 0.00
C LEU A 223 2.20 12.67 -0.71
N ASN A 224 1.06 13.30 -0.40
CA ASN A 224 -0.18 13.08 -1.14
C ASN A 224 -0.25 14.03 -2.34
N ALA A 225 0.59 13.71 -3.33
CA ALA A 225 0.67 14.40 -4.60
C ALA A 225 1.13 13.41 -5.67
N CYS A 226 0.60 13.55 -6.88
CA CYS A 226 0.86 12.66 -8.01
C CYS A 226 2.36 12.53 -8.33
N GLU A 227 2.79 11.32 -8.68
CA GLU A 227 4.11 11.01 -9.24
C GLU A 227 5.32 11.48 -8.39
N THR A 228 5.12 11.74 -7.10
CA THR A 228 6.17 12.13 -6.16
C THR A 228 7.21 11.03 -5.94
N ALA A 229 6.92 9.78 -6.30
CA ALA A 229 7.88 8.67 -6.32
C ALA A 229 8.19 8.13 -7.73
N ALA A 230 7.78 8.84 -8.79
CA ALA A 230 8.13 8.45 -10.15
C ALA A 230 9.65 8.55 -10.37
N ALA A 231 10.22 7.54 -11.01
CA ALA A 231 11.62 7.49 -11.40
C ALA A 231 11.74 7.65 -12.92
N SER A 232 12.69 8.47 -13.36
CA SER A 232 13.05 8.73 -14.74
C SER A 232 14.58 8.70 -14.89
N GLU A 233 15.05 8.88 -16.13
CA GLU A 233 16.49 9.02 -16.41
C GLU A 233 17.10 10.23 -15.68
N GLU A 234 16.33 11.30 -15.50
CA GLU A 234 16.80 12.55 -14.91
C GLU A 234 16.78 12.54 -13.37
N ASN A 235 15.81 11.87 -12.75
CA ASN A 235 15.64 11.84 -11.30
C ASN A 235 14.93 10.57 -10.80
N LEU A 236 15.16 10.20 -9.54
CA LEU A 236 14.55 9.03 -8.90
C LEU A 236 13.33 9.38 -8.04
N GLY A 237 12.80 10.59 -8.19
CA GLY A 237 11.64 11.10 -7.46
C GLY A 237 11.94 11.65 -6.07
N LEU A 238 10.98 12.43 -5.55
CA LEU A 238 11.04 13.05 -4.22
C LEU A 238 11.21 12.00 -3.13
N ALA A 239 10.51 10.88 -3.22
CA ALA A 239 10.58 9.81 -2.21
C ALA A 239 12.00 9.29 -2.01
N TYR A 240 12.71 9.03 -3.12
CA TYR A 240 14.10 8.59 -3.10
C TYR A 240 15.02 9.71 -2.59
N ALA A 241 14.88 10.94 -3.11
CA ALA A 241 15.73 12.07 -2.72
C ALA A 241 15.62 12.40 -1.22
N LEU A 242 14.41 12.39 -0.66
CA LEU A 242 14.13 12.62 0.75
C LEU A 242 14.70 11.50 1.64
N SER A 243 14.51 10.25 1.24
CA SER A 243 15.08 9.10 1.94
C SER A 243 16.61 9.14 1.92
N ARG A 244 17.20 9.48 0.76
CA ARG A 244 18.65 9.69 0.60
C ARG A 244 19.15 10.85 1.45
N ALA A 245 18.32 11.85 1.76
CA ALA A 245 18.66 12.95 2.64
C ALA A 245 18.64 12.57 4.13
N GLY A 246 18.14 11.38 4.47
CA GLY A 246 18.14 10.84 5.84
C GLY A 246 16.79 10.89 6.54
N ILE A 247 15.70 11.18 5.82
CA ILE A 247 14.36 11.13 6.39
C ILE A 247 13.99 9.66 6.70
N PRO A 248 13.56 9.33 7.94
CA PRO A 248 13.42 7.92 8.34
C PRO A 248 12.33 7.15 7.60
N ALA A 249 11.23 7.79 7.23
CA ALA A 249 10.22 7.21 6.36
C ALA A 249 9.62 8.25 5.41
N VAL A 250 9.37 7.80 4.19
CA VAL A 250 8.71 8.61 3.15
C VAL A 250 7.64 7.77 2.47
N VAL A 251 6.39 8.20 2.61
CA VAL A 251 5.25 7.69 1.84
C VAL A 251 4.98 8.66 0.71
N ALA A 252 4.87 8.15 -0.51
CA ALA A 252 4.72 8.97 -1.71
C ALA A 252 4.03 8.17 -2.82
N ASN A 253 3.46 8.87 -3.81
CA ASN A 253 2.72 8.24 -4.90
C ASN A 253 3.61 8.07 -6.13
N GLN A 254 3.77 6.85 -6.63
CA GLN A 254 4.56 6.57 -7.85
C GLN A 254 3.83 7.03 -9.13
N PHE A 255 2.51 7.04 -9.08
CA PHE A 255 1.62 7.32 -10.21
C PHE A 255 0.56 8.35 -9.84
N PRO A 256 -0.25 8.83 -10.81
CA PRO A 256 -1.45 9.60 -10.50
C PRO A 256 -2.43 8.81 -9.63
N ALA A 257 -3.09 9.51 -8.72
CA ALA A 257 -4.16 8.99 -7.89
C ALA A 257 -5.29 10.01 -7.81
N ARG A 258 -6.52 9.54 -7.77
CA ARG A 258 -7.70 10.36 -7.51
C ARG A 258 -7.66 10.95 -6.11
N ASP A 259 -8.27 12.13 -5.98
CA ASP A 259 -8.37 12.87 -4.72
C ASP A 259 -9.09 12.07 -3.62
N ASP A 260 -10.12 11.30 -3.96
CA ASP A 260 -10.85 10.46 -3.00
C ASP A 260 -10.04 9.24 -2.53
N ALA A 261 -9.33 8.56 -3.43
CA ALA A 261 -8.41 7.48 -3.07
C ALA A 261 -7.24 7.98 -2.20
N ALA A 262 -6.71 9.16 -2.52
CA ALA A 262 -5.70 9.85 -1.73
C ALA A 262 -6.18 10.15 -0.29
N LYS A 263 -7.43 10.64 -0.15
CA LYS A 263 -8.07 10.89 1.15
C LYS A 263 -8.31 9.62 1.95
N GLU A 264 -8.80 8.55 1.30
CA GLU A 264 -9.05 7.26 1.93
C GLU A 264 -7.75 6.62 2.45
N MET A 265 -6.70 6.66 1.62
CA MET A 265 -5.35 6.23 2.01
C MET A 265 -4.87 6.97 3.26
N ALA A 266 -4.99 8.30 3.28
CA ALA A 266 -4.54 9.12 4.40
C ALA A 266 -5.34 8.85 5.68
N ASP A 267 -6.68 8.77 5.59
CA ASP A 267 -7.54 8.49 6.75
C ASP A 267 -7.16 7.18 7.42
N GLU A 268 -7.16 6.07 6.68
CA GLU A 268 -6.84 4.76 7.24
C GLU A 268 -5.39 4.67 7.71
N PHE A 269 -4.45 5.25 6.95
CA PHE A 269 -3.04 5.31 7.34
C PHE A 269 -2.88 5.97 8.72
N TYR A 270 -3.49 7.14 8.95
CA TYR A 270 -3.35 7.84 10.22
C TYR A 270 -4.13 7.19 11.35
N ARG A 271 -5.26 6.50 11.08
CA ARG A 271 -5.95 5.69 12.09
C ARG A 271 -5.06 4.58 12.62
N VAL A 272 -4.43 3.83 11.72
CA VAL A 272 -3.52 2.73 12.06
C VAL A 272 -2.29 3.24 12.78
N LEU A 273 -1.70 4.34 12.31
CA LEU A 273 -0.55 4.97 12.94
C LEU A 273 -0.88 5.51 14.35
N ALA A 274 -2.04 6.14 14.53
CA ALA A 274 -2.53 6.59 15.83
C ALA A 274 -2.78 5.42 16.80
N GLY A 275 -3.19 4.26 16.27
CA GLY A 275 -3.29 3.00 17.02
C GLY A 275 -1.96 2.44 17.51
N GLY A 276 -0.83 3.00 17.05
CA GLY A 276 0.51 2.62 17.46
C GLY A 276 1.12 1.46 16.70
N LEU A 277 0.58 1.18 15.52
CA LEU A 277 1.11 0.19 14.59
C LEU A 277 2.26 0.80 13.75
N PRO A 278 3.16 -0.03 13.19
CA PRO A 278 4.30 0.47 12.44
C PRO A 278 3.87 1.06 11.10
N VAL A 279 4.70 1.94 10.54
CA VAL A 279 4.37 2.73 9.33
C VAL A 279 4.08 1.86 8.11
N ASP A 280 4.76 0.72 7.97
CA ASP A 280 4.51 -0.21 6.87
C ASP A 280 3.17 -0.93 6.99
N GLU A 281 2.72 -1.22 8.21
CA GLU A 281 1.37 -1.72 8.45
C GLU A 281 0.32 -0.64 8.18
N ALA A 282 0.58 0.62 8.54
CA ALA A 282 -0.29 1.74 8.18
C ALA A 282 -0.42 1.91 6.66
N VAL A 283 0.66 1.71 5.90
CA VAL A 283 0.59 1.70 4.43
C VAL A 283 -0.27 0.54 3.94
N LEU A 284 -0.05 -0.67 4.45
CA LEU A 284 -0.83 -1.85 4.07
C LEU A 284 -2.34 -1.64 4.25
N TRP A 285 -2.77 -1.15 5.41
CA TRP A 285 -4.19 -0.91 5.68
C TRP A 285 -4.76 0.20 4.80
N GLY A 286 -3.98 1.27 4.55
CA GLY A 286 -4.35 2.28 3.57
C GLY A 286 -4.59 1.70 2.17
N ARG A 287 -3.75 0.73 1.73
CA ARG A 287 -3.98 0.03 0.45
C ARG A 287 -5.26 -0.79 0.46
N ILE A 288 -5.55 -1.48 1.57
CA ILE A 288 -6.78 -2.27 1.73
C ILE A 288 -8.00 -1.35 1.65
N ALA A 289 -7.96 -0.19 2.31
CA ALA A 289 -9.05 0.79 2.28
C ALA A 289 -9.31 1.30 0.84
N VAL A 290 -8.25 1.71 0.13
CA VAL A 290 -8.34 2.14 -1.28
C VAL A 290 -8.87 1.02 -2.19
N GLN A 291 -8.42 -0.22 -1.98
CA GLN A 291 -8.89 -1.39 -2.74
C GLN A 291 -10.38 -1.70 -2.50
N GLY A 292 -10.91 -1.37 -1.31
CA GLY A 292 -12.30 -1.58 -0.93
C GLY A 292 -13.29 -0.55 -1.47
N MET A 293 -12.81 0.52 -2.12
CA MET A 293 -13.67 1.57 -2.67
C MET A 293 -14.50 1.04 -3.86
N ARG A 294 -15.83 1.14 -3.76
CA ARG A 294 -16.80 0.56 -4.71
C ARG A 294 -16.63 1.03 -6.17
N ASP A 295 -16.06 2.22 -6.37
CA ASP A 295 -15.86 2.85 -7.69
C ASP A 295 -14.39 2.88 -8.12
N ASN A 296 -13.53 2.02 -7.56
CA ASN A 296 -12.12 1.96 -7.89
C ASN A 296 -11.73 0.69 -8.68
N PRO A 297 -11.94 0.65 -10.01
CA PRO A 297 -11.41 -0.42 -10.86
C PRO A 297 -9.90 -0.26 -11.14
N THR A 298 -9.20 0.67 -10.49
CA THR A 298 -7.84 1.08 -10.85
C THR A 298 -6.80 0.61 -9.83
N LEU A 299 -5.52 0.59 -10.24
CA LEU A 299 -4.39 0.15 -9.42
C LEU A 299 -3.92 1.22 -8.43
N GLU A 300 -4.80 2.12 -8.01
CA GLU A 300 -4.48 3.22 -7.09
C GLU A 300 -4.01 2.75 -5.73
N TRP A 301 -4.46 1.57 -5.25
CA TRP A 301 -3.92 0.97 -4.03
C TRP A 301 -2.42 0.61 -4.18
N ALA A 302 -1.92 0.40 -5.39
CA ALA A 302 -0.51 0.10 -5.66
C ALA A 302 0.33 1.36 -5.91
N THR A 303 -0.31 2.53 -5.99
CA THR A 303 0.36 3.81 -6.21
C THR A 303 1.24 4.26 -5.03
N PRO A 304 0.81 4.14 -3.76
CA PRO A 304 1.64 4.55 -2.63
C PRO A 304 2.84 3.63 -2.43
N VAL A 305 4.04 4.19 -2.48
CA VAL A 305 5.29 3.53 -2.14
C VAL A 305 5.78 3.95 -0.76
N LEU A 306 6.46 3.06 -0.07
CA LEU A 306 7.10 3.34 1.21
C LEU A 306 8.60 3.15 1.10
N TYR A 307 9.34 4.24 1.29
CA TYR A 307 10.75 4.16 1.64
C TYR A 307 10.88 4.21 3.16
N LEU A 308 11.48 3.19 3.76
CA LEU A 308 11.63 3.08 5.21
C LEU A 308 13.09 2.77 5.55
N GLN A 309 13.74 3.67 6.29
CA GLN A 309 15.14 3.52 6.72
C GLN A 309 15.27 2.92 8.12
N ASN A 310 14.22 3.02 8.95
CA ASN A 310 14.19 2.40 10.28
C ASN A 310 13.60 0.96 10.18
N PRO A 311 14.38 -0.10 10.45
CA PRO A 311 13.95 -1.48 10.21
C PRO A 311 12.76 -1.96 11.05
N ASP A 312 12.50 -1.34 12.21
CA ASP A 312 11.39 -1.75 13.09
C ASP A 312 10.03 -1.18 12.65
N GLY A 313 10.01 -0.13 11.82
CA GLY A 313 8.81 0.58 11.38
C GLY A 313 8.07 1.38 12.47
N PHE A 314 8.48 1.25 13.74
CA PHE A 314 7.89 1.93 14.88
C PHE A 314 8.56 3.30 15.05
N LEU A 315 8.04 4.31 14.35
CA LEU A 315 8.64 5.64 14.38
C LEU A 315 8.19 6.49 15.56
N PHE A 316 7.13 6.11 16.26
CA PHE A 316 6.46 6.95 17.26
C PHE A 316 6.03 6.21 18.52
N ASP A 317 6.55 5.00 18.75
CA ASP A 317 6.27 4.17 19.93
C ASP A 317 6.61 4.84 21.27
N ASP A 318 7.72 5.58 21.31
CA ASP A 318 8.17 6.39 22.44
C ASP A 318 7.15 7.46 22.85
N LEU A 319 6.46 8.01 21.86
CA LEU A 319 5.43 9.03 22.04
C LEU A 319 4.08 8.41 22.49
N LEU A 320 3.91 7.09 22.33
CA LEU A 320 2.69 6.34 22.67
C LEU A 320 2.80 5.61 24.02
N GLN A 321 4.00 5.15 24.42
CA GLN A 321 4.21 4.27 25.59
C GLN A 321 4.04 4.95 26.96
N ARG A 322 4.30 6.25 27.13
CA ARG A 322 4.10 6.91 28.44
C ARG A 322 2.65 7.16 28.83
N GLN A 323 1.71 7.16 27.88
CA GLN A 323 0.31 7.36 28.22
C GLN A 323 -0.39 6.08 28.69
N ARG A 324 0.14 4.91 28.30
CA ARG A 324 -0.28 3.61 28.84
C ARG A 324 0.19 3.41 30.28
N THR A 325 1.41 3.86 30.63
CA THR A 325 1.97 3.72 31.99
C THR A 325 1.38 4.71 33.01
N ALA A 326 0.74 5.79 32.56
CA ALA A 326 0.09 6.77 33.44
C ALA A 326 -1.30 6.33 33.98
N LYS A 327 -1.86 5.20 33.52
CA LYS A 327 -3.25 4.78 33.84
C LYS A 327 -3.42 3.39 34.45
N SER A 328 -2.40 2.81 35.11
CA SER A 328 -2.62 1.57 35.89
C SER A 328 -1.88 1.56 37.23
N PRO A 329 -2.57 1.71 38.37
CA PRO A 329 -2.12 1.08 39.59
C PRO A 329 -2.36 -0.43 39.44
N ALA A 330 -1.27 -1.20 39.48
CA ALA A 330 -1.29 -2.65 39.39
C ALA A 330 -2.23 -3.24 40.46
N LYS A 331 -3.33 -3.86 40.04
CA LYS A 331 -4.00 -4.89 40.84
C LYS A 331 -3.57 -6.24 40.32
N THR A 332 -2.61 -6.83 41.01
CA THR A 332 -2.21 -8.23 40.89
C THR A 332 -3.42 -9.08 41.27
N VAL A 333 -4.04 -9.74 40.30
CA VAL A 333 -4.96 -10.86 40.57
C VAL A 333 -4.17 -12.13 40.36
N SER A 334 -3.78 -12.76 41.47
CA SER A 334 -3.19 -14.09 41.49
C SER A 334 -4.25 -15.12 41.11
N VAL A 335 -4.02 -15.87 40.03
CA VAL A 335 -4.81 -17.07 39.69
C VAL A 335 -4.21 -18.26 40.45
N PRO A 336 -5.01 -19.09 41.18
CA PRO A 336 -4.49 -20.28 41.85
C PRO A 336 -4.20 -21.41 40.84
N PRO A 337 -3.29 -22.35 41.15
CA PRO A 337 -2.92 -23.43 40.22
C PRO A 337 -4.04 -24.47 40.09
N LEU A 338 -4.31 -24.87 38.85
CA LEU A 338 -5.25 -25.94 38.52
C LEU A 338 -4.65 -27.31 38.89
N VAL A 339 -5.40 -28.09 39.66
CA VAL A 339 -5.04 -29.44 40.13
C VAL A 339 -5.09 -30.44 38.96
N ALA A 340 -4.10 -31.33 38.94
CA ALA A 340 -3.92 -32.39 37.97
C ALA A 340 -5.00 -33.48 38.08
N SER A 341 -5.50 -33.95 36.93
CA SER A 341 -6.18 -35.23 36.80
C SER A 341 -5.40 -36.14 35.85
N THR A 342 -5.32 -37.40 36.28
CA THR A 342 -4.46 -38.51 35.91
C THR A 342 -4.57 -39.02 34.46
N PRO A 343 -3.56 -39.80 33.99
CA PRO A 343 -3.45 -40.26 32.60
C PRO A 343 -4.19 -41.59 32.36
N VAL A 344 -4.77 -41.74 31.17
CA VAL A 344 -5.28 -43.02 30.66
C VAL A 344 -4.33 -43.48 29.55
N GLU A 345 -3.68 -44.63 29.75
CA GLU A 345 -2.84 -45.33 28.77
C GLU A 345 -3.68 -46.11 27.72
N PRO A 346 -3.08 -46.48 26.57
CA PRO A 346 -3.80 -46.71 25.32
C PRO A 346 -4.11 -48.19 25.06
N ARG A 347 -5.03 -48.44 24.12
CA ARG A 347 -5.24 -49.77 23.51
C ARG A 347 -4.79 -49.78 22.04
N PRO A 348 -4.40 -50.96 21.50
CA PRO A 348 -3.50 -51.07 20.35
C PRO A 348 -4.21 -50.99 18.99
N VAL A 349 -3.38 -50.66 18.00
CA VAL A 349 -3.66 -50.53 16.57
C VAL A 349 -3.89 -51.88 15.91
N GLU A 350 -4.90 -51.97 15.04
CA GLU A 350 -4.88 -52.87 13.89
C GLU A 350 -5.47 -52.15 12.67
N SER A 351 -4.73 -52.17 11.57
CA SER A 351 -5.14 -51.65 10.25
C SER A 351 -5.75 -52.79 9.43
N PRO A 352 -6.71 -52.49 8.54
CA PRO A 352 -6.35 -52.61 7.12
C PRO A 352 -6.94 -51.49 6.24
N ARG A 353 -6.16 -51.03 5.26
CA ARG A 353 -6.65 -50.35 4.04
C ARG A 353 -7.32 -51.41 3.14
N PRO A 354 -8.37 -51.10 2.33
CA PRO A 354 -8.18 -50.26 1.14
C PRO A 354 -9.40 -49.42 0.63
N ALA A 355 -9.09 -48.65 -0.43
CA ALA A 355 -9.94 -48.01 -1.45
C ALA A 355 -10.52 -46.60 -1.18
N LYS A 356 -10.09 -45.65 -2.02
CA LYS A 356 -10.59 -44.26 -2.16
C LYS A 356 -12.02 -44.24 -2.71
N PRO A 357 -12.93 -43.40 -2.18
CA PRO A 357 -14.02 -42.81 -2.96
C PRO A 357 -13.63 -41.41 -3.49
N PRO A 358 -14.19 -40.96 -4.62
CA PRO A 358 -14.01 -39.59 -5.12
C PRO A 358 -15.00 -38.66 -4.38
N SER A 359 -14.52 -37.59 -3.72
CA SER A 359 -15.31 -36.37 -3.34
C SER A 359 -14.67 -35.44 -2.27
N SER A 360 -13.39 -35.56 -1.88
CA SER A 360 -12.86 -34.74 -0.77
C SER A 360 -12.51 -33.29 -1.11
N GLU A 361 -12.32 -32.91 -2.38
CA GLU A 361 -11.97 -31.52 -2.78
C GLU A 361 -13.18 -30.57 -2.73
N MET A 362 -14.35 -30.96 -3.26
CA MET A 362 -15.57 -30.12 -3.19
C MET A 362 -16.05 -29.91 -1.75
N ALA A 363 -15.85 -30.89 -0.86
CA ALA A 363 -16.18 -30.75 0.56
C ALA A 363 -15.29 -29.71 1.26
N GLY A 364 -14.00 -29.65 0.91
CA GLY A 364 -13.06 -28.63 1.41
C GLY A 364 -13.37 -27.22 0.89
N ILE A 365 -13.63 -27.09 -0.42
CA ILE A 365 -13.99 -25.82 -1.07
C ILE A 365 -15.30 -25.25 -0.49
N ASN A 366 -16.33 -26.10 -0.31
CA ASN A 366 -17.58 -25.67 0.31
C ASN A 366 -17.38 -25.26 1.77
N THR A 367 -16.45 -25.90 2.50
CA THR A 367 -16.15 -25.56 3.90
C THR A 367 -15.49 -24.18 4.01
N GLU A 368 -14.48 -23.89 3.18
CA GLU A 368 -13.82 -22.58 3.13
C GLU A 368 -14.78 -21.47 2.66
N ARG A 369 -15.62 -21.76 1.65
CA ARG A 369 -16.65 -20.83 1.17
C ARG A 369 -17.70 -20.54 2.25
N ILE A 370 -18.18 -21.55 2.97
CA ILE A 370 -19.10 -21.39 4.10
C ILE A 370 -18.46 -20.56 5.21
N GLN A 371 -17.18 -20.75 5.52
CA GLN A 371 -16.46 -19.94 6.51
C GLN A 371 -16.32 -18.48 6.06
N SER A 372 -15.97 -18.24 4.79
CA SER A 372 -15.87 -16.91 4.19
C SER A 372 -17.22 -16.17 4.21
N LEU A 373 -18.31 -16.84 3.80
CA LEU A 373 -19.66 -16.27 3.82
C LEU A 373 -20.14 -15.99 5.25
N ARG A 374 -19.80 -16.84 6.24
CA ARG A 374 -20.12 -16.58 7.66
C ARG A 374 -19.37 -15.36 8.21
N GLU A 375 -18.12 -15.15 7.82
CA GLU A 375 -17.37 -13.96 8.24
C GLU A 375 -17.91 -12.69 7.55
N GLN A 376 -18.26 -12.78 6.27
CA GLN A 376 -18.97 -11.69 5.57
C GLN A 376 -20.31 -11.38 6.24
N LEU A 377 -21.11 -12.40 6.57
CA LEU A 377 -22.39 -12.24 7.29
C LEU A 377 -22.20 -11.52 8.62
N ARG A 378 -21.16 -11.87 9.39
CA ARG A 378 -20.82 -11.23 10.67
C ARG A 378 -20.46 -9.74 10.49
N ILE A 379 -19.71 -9.41 9.44
CA ILE A 379 -19.33 -8.03 9.12
C ILE A 379 -20.56 -7.21 8.70
N TYR A 380 -21.42 -7.77 7.85
CA TYR A 380 -22.61 -7.10 7.35
C TYR A 380 -23.63 -6.85 8.47
N HIS A 381 -23.81 -7.82 9.39
CA HIS A 381 -24.64 -7.61 10.58
C HIS A 381 -24.09 -6.48 11.47
N ARG A 382 -22.77 -6.43 11.71
CA ARG A 382 -22.16 -5.33 12.48
C ARG A 382 -22.35 -3.97 11.81
N ASN A 383 -22.23 -3.90 10.49
CA ASN A 383 -22.45 -2.67 9.73
C ASN A 383 -23.92 -2.26 9.74
N LEU A 384 -24.84 -3.23 9.63
CA LEU A 384 -26.27 -3.01 9.77
C LEU A 384 -26.61 -2.46 11.16
N ASP A 385 -26.06 -3.03 12.24
CA ASP A 385 -26.25 -2.53 13.61
C ASP A 385 -25.78 -1.08 13.74
N ARG A 386 -24.62 -0.74 13.17
CA ARG A 386 -24.10 0.64 13.15
C ARG A 386 -25.05 1.58 12.38
N LEU A 387 -25.59 1.15 11.25
CA LEU A 387 -26.55 1.92 10.47
C LEU A 387 -27.90 2.05 11.18
N GLN A 388 -28.36 1.04 11.92
CA GLN A 388 -29.58 1.10 12.74
C GLN A 388 -29.40 2.07 13.92
N VAL A 389 -28.23 2.08 14.57
CA VAL A 389 -27.89 3.10 15.58
C VAL A 389 -27.85 4.51 14.98
N LYS A 390 -27.26 4.64 13.78
CA LYS A 390 -27.23 5.91 13.03
C LYS A 390 -28.66 6.37 12.65
N LYS A 391 -29.53 5.46 12.22
CA LYS A 391 -30.96 5.70 11.94
C LYS A 391 -31.71 6.15 13.19
N ALA A 392 -31.50 5.48 14.33
CA ALA A 392 -32.12 5.84 15.60
C ALA A 392 -31.73 7.26 16.07
N LYS A 393 -30.51 7.72 15.73
CA LYS A 393 -30.03 9.09 16.01
C LYS A 393 -30.77 10.17 15.20
N TYR A 394 -31.34 9.84 14.04
CA TYR A 394 -32.08 10.78 13.19
C TYR A 394 -33.59 10.86 13.52
N GLY A 395 -34.11 9.97 14.38
CA GLY A 395 -35.53 9.98 14.76
C GLY A 395 -36.46 9.75 13.57
N LEU A 396 -37.41 10.67 13.34
CA LEU A 396 -38.40 10.60 12.25
C LEU A 396 -37.88 11.08 10.89
N ASP A 397 -36.71 11.74 10.84
CA ASP A 397 -36.21 12.45 9.66
C ASP A 397 -34.90 11.80 9.14
N VAL A 398 -34.97 10.50 8.85
CA VAL A 398 -33.82 9.70 8.40
C VAL A 398 -33.47 10.10 6.97
N PRO A 399 -32.24 10.55 6.68
CA PRO A 399 -31.83 10.88 5.32
C PRO A 399 -31.98 9.67 4.37
N THR A 400 -32.50 9.92 3.16
CA THR A 400 -32.81 8.87 2.16
C THR A 400 -31.62 7.97 1.86
N HIS A 401 -30.39 8.51 1.86
CA HIS A 401 -29.19 7.71 1.64
C HIS A 401 -28.94 6.67 2.77
N VAL A 402 -29.26 6.99 4.03
CA VAL A 402 -29.12 6.06 5.17
C VAL A 402 -30.20 4.98 5.11
N ALA A 403 -31.43 5.34 4.71
CA ALA A 403 -32.50 4.36 4.50
C ALA A 403 -32.16 3.38 3.37
N ASN A 404 -31.64 3.90 2.24
CA ASN A 404 -31.21 3.08 1.11
C ASN A 404 -30.01 2.19 1.49
N GLU A 405 -29.03 2.70 2.24
CA GLU A 405 -27.91 1.90 2.73
C GLU A 405 -28.35 0.74 3.63
N ILE A 406 -29.38 0.95 4.47
CA ILE A 406 -29.94 -0.11 5.32
C ILE A 406 -30.66 -1.16 4.47
N GLU A 407 -31.47 -0.75 3.50
CA GLU A 407 -32.19 -1.67 2.61
C GLU A 407 -31.22 -2.52 1.79
N GLU A 408 -30.19 -1.90 1.21
CA GLU A 408 -29.16 -2.60 0.44
C GLU A 408 -28.31 -3.54 1.32
N MET A 409 -28.02 -3.15 2.56
CA MET A 409 -27.34 -4.03 3.52
C MET A 409 -28.21 -5.24 3.89
N GLN A 410 -29.52 -5.04 4.07
CA GLN A 410 -30.47 -6.12 4.34
C GLN A 410 -30.60 -7.07 3.15
N LYS A 411 -30.64 -6.56 1.91
CA LYS A 411 -30.63 -7.40 0.69
C LYS A 411 -29.36 -8.22 0.58
N ALA A 412 -28.20 -7.62 0.83
CA ALA A 412 -26.93 -8.34 0.77
C ALA A 412 -26.82 -9.43 1.85
N ILE A 413 -27.33 -9.16 3.07
CA ILE A 413 -27.43 -10.19 4.13
C ILE A 413 -28.33 -11.34 3.66
N ALA A 414 -29.53 -11.05 3.15
CA ALA A 414 -30.44 -12.07 2.65
C ALA A 414 -29.83 -12.92 1.53
N GLN A 415 -29.08 -12.30 0.62
CA GLN A 415 -28.39 -12.99 -0.46
C GLN A 415 -27.27 -13.92 0.05
N ILE A 416 -26.50 -13.49 1.06
CA ILE A 416 -25.48 -14.33 1.70
C ILE A 416 -26.12 -15.49 2.47
N GLU A 417 -27.24 -15.25 3.15
CA GLU A 417 -28.00 -16.30 3.85
C GLU A 417 -28.59 -17.32 2.87
N GLU A 418 -29.08 -16.89 1.72
CA GLU A 418 -29.55 -17.75 0.64
C GLU A 418 -28.40 -18.57 0.03
N GLU A 419 -27.23 -17.97 -0.18
CA GLU A 419 -26.03 -18.67 -0.66
C GLU A 419 -25.54 -19.70 0.38
N LEU A 420 -25.55 -19.35 1.66
CA LEU A 420 -25.24 -20.28 2.76
C LEU A 420 -26.25 -21.43 2.84
N ALA A 421 -27.54 -21.16 2.62
CA ALA A 421 -28.58 -22.17 2.58
C ALA A 421 -28.42 -23.10 1.35
N ALA A 422 -28.10 -22.55 0.18
CA ALA A 422 -27.85 -23.29 -1.04
C ALA A 422 -26.60 -24.18 -0.93
N LEU A 423 -25.53 -23.68 -0.31
CA LEU A 423 -24.31 -24.45 -0.04
C LEU A 423 -24.50 -25.49 1.07
N GLY A 424 -25.43 -25.24 2.01
CA GLY A 424 -25.87 -26.20 3.02
C GLY A 424 -26.75 -27.33 2.45
N GLN A 425 -27.48 -27.06 1.35
CA GLN A 425 -28.36 -28.04 0.69
C GLN A 425 -27.69 -28.80 -0.47
N LYS A 426 -26.62 -28.27 -1.08
CA LYS A 426 -25.94 -28.89 -2.23
C LYS A 426 -24.70 -29.69 -1.84
N SER A 427 -24.93 -30.92 -1.37
CA SER A 427 -24.02 -32.03 -1.69
C SER A 427 -24.38 -32.55 -3.10
N GLY A 428 -23.78 -31.93 -4.13
CA GLY A 428 -23.77 -32.43 -5.52
C GLY A 428 -24.76 -31.80 -6.51
N GLN A 429 -24.38 -30.71 -7.19
CA GLN A 429 -24.53 -30.47 -8.66
C GLN A 429 -24.20 -29.01 -9.06
N GLU A 430 -23.51 -28.86 -10.19
CA GLU A 430 -23.04 -27.61 -10.84
C GLU A 430 -24.16 -26.82 -11.58
N ILE A 431 -23.99 -25.50 -11.72
CA ILE A 431 -24.76 -24.64 -12.66
C ILE A 431 -23.77 -23.76 -13.45
N PRO A 432 -23.87 -23.66 -14.80
CA PRO A 432 -22.99 -22.81 -15.61
C PRO A 432 -23.53 -21.38 -15.81
N VAL A 433 -22.63 -20.40 -15.93
CA VAL A 433 -22.93 -18.97 -16.15
C VAL A 433 -22.46 -18.52 -17.53
N THR A 434 -23.33 -17.85 -18.30
CA THR A 434 -23.01 -17.12 -19.54
C THR A 434 -23.09 -15.61 -19.32
N LEU A 435 -22.09 -14.85 -19.78
CA LEU A 435 -22.03 -13.37 -19.71
C LEU A 435 -22.25 -12.74 -21.11
N PRO A 436 -22.95 -11.59 -21.22
CA PRO A 436 -23.09 -10.82 -22.47
C PRO A 436 -21.91 -9.85 -22.70
N PRO A 437 -21.70 -9.35 -23.94
CA PRO A 437 -20.53 -8.54 -24.29
C PRO A 437 -20.66 -7.06 -23.87
N PRO A 438 -19.53 -6.34 -23.68
CA PRO A 438 -19.53 -4.93 -23.27
C PRO A 438 -19.72 -3.95 -24.45
N PRO A 439 -20.30 -2.75 -24.23
CA PRO A 439 -20.40 -1.70 -25.23
C PRO A 439 -19.23 -0.70 -25.20
N TYR A 440 -18.88 -0.24 -26.40
CA TYR A 440 -18.22 1.03 -26.77
C TYR A 440 -16.68 1.16 -26.71
N THR A 441 -16.11 1.61 -27.84
CA THR A 441 -14.69 1.93 -28.11
C THR A 441 -14.53 3.42 -28.41
N GLY A 442 -13.64 4.12 -27.69
CA GLY A 442 -13.27 5.53 -27.94
C GLY A 442 -12.01 5.71 -28.84
N PRO A 443 -11.67 6.96 -29.24
CA PRO A 443 -11.06 7.26 -30.54
C PRO A 443 -9.53 7.30 -30.58
N THR A 444 -8.99 6.98 -31.77
CA THR A 444 -7.57 6.99 -32.14
C THR A 444 -7.09 8.37 -32.63
N HIS A 445 -5.93 8.83 -32.17
CA HIS A 445 -5.18 9.90 -32.83
C HIS A 445 -3.70 9.53 -33.06
N THR A 446 -3.21 9.95 -34.22
CA THR A 446 -1.99 9.58 -34.95
C THR A 446 -0.72 10.31 -34.48
N THR A 447 0.40 9.57 -34.35
CA THR A 447 1.75 10.06 -34.01
C THR A 447 2.60 10.39 -35.24
N GLY A 448 3.31 11.54 -35.24
CA GLY A 448 4.40 11.85 -36.15
C GLY A 448 5.75 11.37 -35.60
N THR A 449 6.53 10.66 -36.42
CA THR A 449 7.77 9.94 -36.07
C THR A 449 9.05 10.79 -36.18
N ILE A 450 9.91 10.73 -35.18
CA ILE A 450 11.35 11.09 -35.26
C ILE A 450 12.15 9.78 -35.45
N GLN A 451 13.09 9.73 -36.40
CA GLN A 451 13.91 8.54 -36.66
C GLN A 451 15.24 8.56 -35.86
N PRO A 452 15.63 7.45 -35.21
CA PRO A 452 16.87 7.36 -34.43
C PRO A 452 18.13 7.11 -35.27
N ASP A 453 19.27 7.58 -34.74
CA ASP A 453 20.62 7.62 -35.33
C ASP A 453 21.09 6.24 -35.88
N PRO A 454 21.53 6.16 -37.15
CA PRO A 454 22.03 4.93 -37.79
C PRO A 454 23.20 4.25 -37.07
N ARG A 455 24.05 4.99 -36.34
CA ARG A 455 25.19 4.41 -35.62
C ARG A 455 24.76 3.55 -34.44
N LEU A 456 23.69 3.98 -33.75
CA LEU A 456 23.12 3.21 -32.63
C LEU A 456 22.44 1.93 -33.11
N ARG A 457 21.83 1.95 -34.30
CA ARG A 457 21.25 0.73 -34.91
C ARG A 457 22.31 -0.32 -35.24
N GLU A 458 23.47 0.13 -35.70
CA GLU A 458 24.56 -0.76 -36.07
C GLU A 458 25.25 -1.36 -34.84
N LEU A 459 25.49 -0.56 -33.79
CA LEU A 459 25.99 -1.07 -32.49
C LEU A 459 25.01 -2.07 -31.87
N TYR A 460 23.71 -1.78 -31.93
CA TYR A 460 22.68 -2.68 -31.43
C TYR A 460 22.63 -4.00 -32.20
N ARG A 461 22.82 -3.97 -33.52
CA ARG A 461 22.88 -5.17 -34.37
C ARG A 461 24.09 -6.04 -34.02
N GLN A 462 25.27 -5.43 -33.86
CA GLN A 462 26.51 -6.13 -33.51
C GLN A 462 26.45 -6.74 -32.10
N ALA A 463 25.95 -5.98 -31.12
CA ALA A 463 25.74 -6.48 -29.76
C ALA A 463 24.77 -7.66 -29.75
N LYS A 464 23.68 -7.59 -30.55
CA LYS A 464 22.70 -8.67 -30.68
C LYS A 464 23.31 -9.93 -31.30
N GLU A 465 24.12 -9.80 -32.36
CA GLU A 465 24.80 -10.94 -33.00
C GLU A 465 25.77 -11.65 -32.03
N HIS A 466 26.55 -10.90 -31.24
CA HIS A 466 27.44 -11.49 -30.22
C HIS A 466 26.67 -12.17 -29.08
N ILE A 467 25.51 -11.61 -28.70
CA ILE A 467 24.62 -12.19 -27.68
C ILE A 467 23.98 -13.49 -28.17
N GLU A 468 23.55 -13.55 -29.43
CA GLU A 468 22.98 -14.78 -30.03
C GLU A 468 24.03 -15.89 -30.16
N GLN A 469 25.30 -15.52 -30.34
CA GLN A 469 26.44 -16.44 -30.38
C GLN A 469 27.05 -16.76 -29.00
N GLN A 470 26.45 -16.25 -27.91
CA GLN A 470 26.91 -16.44 -26.53
C GLN A 470 28.34 -15.90 -26.25
N GLU A 471 28.83 -14.95 -27.05
CA GLU A 471 30.13 -14.31 -26.90
C GLU A 471 30.04 -13.05 -26.01
N TRP A 472 29.62 -13.25 -24.75
CA TRP A 472 29.24 -12.16 -23.84
C TRP A 472 30.32 -11.11 -23.60
N GLU A 473 31.59 -11.52 -23.55
CA GLU A 473 32.70 -10.59 -23.30
C GLU A 473 32.92 -9.58 -24.42
N LYS A 474 32.46 -9.88 -25.64
CA LYS A 474 32.56 -8.98 -26.80
C LYS A 474 31.35 -8.04 -26.93
N ALA A 475 30.23 -8.35 -26.28
CA ALA A 475 29.00 -7.54 -26.31
C ALA A 475 28.94 -6.46 -25.21
N ILE A 476 29.79 -6.57 -24.19
CA ILE A 476 29.81 -5.68 -23.01
C ILE A 476 30.47 -4.30 -23.29
N PRO A 477 31.51 -4.17 -24.14
CA PRO A 477 32.16 -2.87 -24.39
C PRO A 477 31.53 -2.03 -25.53
N LEU A 478 30.55 -2.56 -26.26
CA LEU A 478 29.85 -1.94 -27.39
C LEU A 478 28.48 -1.40 -26.95
#